data_AF-A0A2V9Z7W0-F1
#
_entry.id   AF-A0A2V9Z7W0-F1
#
_cell.length_a   1.000
_cell.length_b   1.000
_cell.length_c   1.000
_cell.angle_alpha   90.00
_cell.angle_beta   90.00
_cell.angle_gamma   90.00
#
_symmetry.space_group_name_H-M   'P 1'
#
loop_
_entity.id
_entity.type
_entity.pdbx_description
1 polymer ?
#
loop_
_entity_poly.entity_id
_entity_poly.type
_entity_poly.pdbx_seq_one_letter_code
_entity_poly.pdbx_strand_id
1 'polypeptide(L)'
;MTRDLLKEAYGAMQHNRRRTTLTMLGMAWGIATVVILLAFGSGFERAINMIFSSWGTDVIGIFPGRTSLQAGGAKAGTQVRLKLGTKCL
;
A
#
# COMPACT_ATOMS: atom_id res chain seq x y z
N MET A 1 29.46 -37.68 9.43
CA MET A 1 28.50 -38.08 8.38
C MET A 1 27.81 -36.88 7.73
N THR A 2 26.89 -36.14 8.38
CA THR A 2 26.19 -35.01 7.72
C THR A 2 27.13 -33.85 7.32
N ARG A 3 28.16 -33.59 8.14
CA ARG A 3 29.19 -32.58 7.85
C ARG A 3 30.03 -32.92 6.62
N ASP A 4 30.32 -34.20 6.40
CA ASP A 4 31.13 -34.66 5.27
C ASP A 4 30.36 -34.51 3.96
N LEU A 5 29.08 -34.90 3.96
CA LEU A 5 28.15 -34.70 2.83
C LEU A 5 27.99 -33.21 2.46
N LEU A 6 27.85 -32.33 3.45
CA LEU A 6 27.77 -30.88 3.22
C LEU A 6 29.05 -30.32 2.61
N LYS A 7 30.22 -30.80 3.07
CA LYS A 7 31.52 -30.33 2.60
C LYS A 7 31.81 -30.79 1.18
N GLU A 8 31.41 -32.02 0.85
CA GLU A 8 31.57 -32.60 -0.48
C GLU A 8 30.60 -31.99 -1.51
N ALA A 9 29.34 -31.78 -1.14
CA ALA A 9 28.36 -31.06 -1.96
C ALA A 9 28.78 -29.60 -2.23
N TYR A 10 29.31 -28.92 -1.22
CA TYR A 10 29.84 -27.56 -1.38
C TYR A 10 31.09 -27.54 -2.27
N GLY A 11 31.99 -28.52 -2.11
CA GLY A 11 33.15 -28.71 -2.98
C GLY A 11 32.78 -28.95 -4.45
N ALA A 12 31.76 -29.78 -4.70
CA ALA A 12 31.26 -30.07 -6.04
C ALA A 12 30.65 -28.83 -6.74
N MET A 13 29.88 -28.01 -6.01
CA MET A 13 29.36 -26.74 -6.54
C MET A 13 30.46 -25.73 -6.86
N GLN A 14 31.57 -25.78 -6.12
CA GLN A 14 32.71 -24.87 -6.29
C GLN A 14 33.59 -25.23 -7.50
N HIS A 15 33.59 -26.49 -7.94
CA HIS A 15 34.42 -26.97 -9.06
C HIS A 15 34.08 -26.29 -10.39
N ASN A 16 32.82 -25.86 -10.59
CA ASN A 16 32.38 -25.21 -11.83
C ASN A 16 31.76 -23.82 -11.58
N ARG A 17 32.54 -22.92 -10.97
CA ARG A 17 32.11 -21.60 -10.46
C ARG A 17 31.31 -20.75 -11.44
N ARG A 18 31.65 -20.74 -12.74
CA ARG A 18 30.98 -19.88 -13.74
C ARG A 18 29.50 -20.25 -13.92
N ARG A 19 29.18 -21.55 -13.90
CA ARG A 19 27.83 -22.05 -14.12
C ARG A 19 26.97 -21.94 -12.85
N THR A 20 27.55 -22.23 -11.69
CA THR A 20 26.85 -22.15 -10.40
C THR A 20 26.61 -20.72 -9.94
N THR A 21 27.53 -19.78 -10.21
CA THR A 21 27.33 -18.36 -9.88
C THR A 21 26.21 -17.73 -10.71
N LEU A 22 26.13 -18.02 -12.01
CA LEU A 22 25.11 -17.44 -12.88
C LEU A 22 23.68 -17.88 -12.48
N THR A 23 23.49 -19.16 -12.13
CA THR A 23 22.19 -19.67 -11.69
C THR A 23 21.79 -19.16 -10.30
N MET A 24 22.73 -19.12 -9.36
CA MET A 24 22.48 -18.57 -8.01
C MET A 24 22.17 -17.08 -8.06
N LEU A 25 22.89 -16.30 -8.86
CA LEU A 25 22.67 -14.87 -9.03
C LEU A 25 21.31 -14.61 -9.69
N GLY A 26 20.94 -15.38 -10.72
CA GLY A 26 19.63 -15.31 -11.34
C GLY A 26 18.49 -15.55 -10.35
N MET A 27 18.59 -16.61 -9.53
CA MET A 27 17.58 -16.90 -8.50
C MET A 27 17.53 -15.82 -7.42
N ALA A 28 18.68 -15.35 -6.94
CA ALA A 28 18.75 -14.29 -5.94
C ALA A 28 18.13 -12.99 -6.46
N TRP A 29 18.44 -12.61 -7.70
CA TRP A 29 17.88 -11.42 -8.33
C TRP A 29 16.38 -11.55 -8.59
N GLY A 30 15.91 -12.71 -9.03
CA GLY A 30 14.49 -12.97 -9.26
C GLY A 30 13.64 -12.87 -7.99
N ILE A 31 14.14 -13.38 -6.86
CA ILE A 31 13.44 -13.25 -5.57
C ILE A 31 13.49 -11.80 -5.09
N ALA A 32 14.63 -11.12 -5.26
CA ALA A 32 14.79 -9.72 -4.84
C ALA A 32 13.79 -8.79 -5.54
N THR A 33 13.61 -8.91 -6.85
CA THR A 33 12.68 -8.03 -7.60
C THR A 33 11.23 -8.22 -7.17
N VAL A 34 10.82 -9.46 -6.93
CA VAL A 34 9.45 -9.77 -6.45
C VAL A 34 9.21 -9.18 -5.07
N VAL A 35 10.14 -9.36 -4.13
CA VAL A 35 10.01 -8.80 -2.77
C VAL A 35 9.97 -7.27 -2.81
N ILE A 36 10.80 -6.65 -3.64
CA ILE A 36 10.80 -5.20 -3.86
C ILE A 36 9.42 -4.76 -4.37
N LEU A 37 8.89 -5.38 -5.42
CA LEU A 37 7.58 -5.04 -5.97
C LEU A 37 6.45 -5.18 -4.95
N LEU A 38 6.48 -6.22 -4.11
CA LEU A 38 5.49 -6.40 -3.03
C LEU A 38 5.59 -5.31 -1.96
N ALA A 39 6.81 -4.96 -1.54
CA ALA A 39 7.04 -3.87 -0.60
C ALA A 39 6.54 -2.54 -1.17
N PHE A 40 6.86 -2.24 -2.43
CA PHE A 40 6.35 -1.06 -3.14
C PHE A 40 4.82 -1.08 -3.26
N GLY A 41 4.21 -2.20 -3.63
CA GLY A 41 2.76 -2.34 -3.78
C GLY A 41 2.01 -2.04 -2.48
N SER A 42 2.45 -2.65 -1.37
CA SER A 42 1.84 -2.42 -0.05
C SER A 42 2.03 -0.98 0.47
N GLY A 43 3.17 -0.36 0.16
CA GLY A 43 3.41 1.05 0.47
C GLY A 43 2.53 1.99 -0.37
N PHE A 44 2.38 1.69 -1.66
CA PHE A 44 1.58 2.46 -2.60
C PHE A 44 0.08 2.41 -2.26
N GLU A 45 -0.44 1.24 -1.92
CA GLU A 45 -1.82 1.06 -1.45
C GLU A 45 -2.12 1.95 -0.24
N ARG A 46 -1.21 1.98 0.74
CA ARG A 46 -1.35 2.84 1.92
C ARG A 46 -1.31 4.32 1.57
N ALA A 47 -0.40 4.73 0.68
CA ALA A 47 -0.30 6.12 0.24
C ALA A 47 -1.57 6.58 -0.50
N ILE A 48 -2.09 5.75 -1.41
CA ILE A 48 -3.37 5.99 -2.08
C ILE A 48 -4.49 6.10 -1.03
N ASN A 49 -4.62 5.15 -0.12
CA ASN A 49 -5.67 5.19 0.90
C ASN A 49 -5.59 6.46 1.76
N MET A 50 -4.40 6.98 2.09
CA MET A 50 -4.26 8.25 2.80
C MET A 50 -4.72 9.45 1.95
N ILE A 51 -4.35 9.50 0.68
CA ILE A 51 -4.74 10.57 -0.24
C ILE A 51 -6.26 10.54 -0.46
N PHE A 52 -6.83 9.37 -0.74
CA PHE A 52 -8.26 9.17 -0.94
C PHE A 52 -9.06 9.34 0.35
N SER A 53 -8.53 9.00 1.52
CA SER A 53 -9.18 9.31 2.80
C SER A 53 -9.25 10.82 2.98
N SER A 54 -8.14 11.55 2.77
CA SER A 54 -8.14 13.02 2.86
C SER A 54 -9.04 13.68 1.82
N TRP A 55 -9.16 13.12 0.61
CA TRP A 55 -10.03 13.66 -0.44
C TRP A 55 -11.49 13.24 -0.25
N GLY A 56 -11.75 12.02 0.20
CA GLY A 56 -13.08 11.42 0.30
C GLY A 56 -13.85 11.79 1.56
N THR A 57 -13.18 12.09 2.69
CA THR A 57 -13.88 12.59 3.89
C THR A 57 -14.24 14.08 3.79
N ASP A 58 -13.49 14.89 3.05
CA ASP A 58 -13.83 16.31 2.83
C ASP A 58 -14.78 16.52 1.64
N VAL A 59 -14.85 15.57 0.69
CA VAL A 59 -15.86 15.56 -0.37
C VAL A 59 -17.00 14.62 0.03
N ILE A 60 -17.62 14.88 1.18
CA ILE A 60 -19.07 14.69 1.24
C ILE A 60 -19.63 15.72 0.28
N GLY A 61 -19.77 15.33 -0.98
CA GLY A 61 -20.59 16.01 -1.95
C GLY A 61 -22.04 15.92 -1.46
N ILE A 62 -22.36 16.70 -0.43
CA ILE A 62 -23.74 17.13 -0.22
C ILE A 62 -23.99 17.91 -1.50
N PHE A 63 -24.66 17.28 -2.48
CA PHE A 63 -25.55 18.05 -3.30
C PHE A 63 -26.63 18.49 -2.32
N PRO A 64 -26.69 19.76 -1.87
CA PRO A 64 -27.97 20.33 -1.52
C PRO A 64 -28.73 20.42 -2.85
N GLY A 65 -29.14 19.27 -3.41
CA GLY A 65 -30.35 19.21 -4.18
C GLY A 65 -31.34 19.84 -3.24
N ARG A 66 -31.75 21.08 -3.55
CA ARG A 66 -32.68 21.87 -2.76
C ARG A 66 -33.66 20.89 -2.14
N THR A 67 -33.65 20.74 -0.81
CA THR A 67 -34.66 19.91 -0.18
C THR A 67 -35.99 20.57 -0.53
N SER A 68 -36.69 19.96 -1.48
CA SER A 68 -37.95 20.42 -2.05
C SER A 68 -39.11 20.29 -1.05
N LEU A 69 -38.81 20.09 0.24
CA LEU A 69 -39.82 19.88 1.27
C LEU A 69 -39.59 20.86 2.41
N GLN A 70 -40.48 21.84 2.37
CA GLN A 70 -40.82 22.81 3.39
C GLN A 70 -41.28 22.08 4.66
N ALA A 71 -40.33 21.71 5.53
CA ALA A 71 -40.63 21.31 6.89
C ALA A 71 -40.77 22.54 7.78
N GLY A 72 -41.98 23.09 7.83
CA GLY A 72 -42.53 23.75 9.02
C GLY A 72 -41.72 24.87 9.68
N GLY A 73 -41.61 26.04 9.03
CA GLY A 73 -41.56 27.31 9.77
C GLY A 73 -40.18 27.93 10.06
N ALA A 74 -39.08 27.39 9.56
CA ALA A 74 -37.79 28.08 9.61
C ALA A 74 -37.51 28.80 8.27
N LYS A 75 -37.25 30.12 8.33
CA LYS A 75 -36.90 30.95 7.17
C LYS A 75 -35.74 30.32 6.37
N ALA A 76 -35.95 30.11 5.08
CA ALA A 76 -34.90 29.77 4.13
C ALA A 76 -33.85 30.89 4.10
N GLY A 77 -32.59 30.54 4.38
CA GLY A 77 -31.47 31.50 4.35
C GLY A 77 -30.40 31.32 5.43
N THR A 78 -30.55 30.39 6.37
CA THR A 78 -29.51 30.18 7.39
C THR A 78 -28.52 29.12 6.91
N GLN A 79 -27.25 29.53 6.71
CA GLN A 79 -26.16 28.60 6.42
C GLN A 79 -26.04 27.59 7.56
N VAL A 80 -26.24 26.32 7.27
CA VAL A 80 -25.91 25.23 8.20
C VAL A 80 -24.39 25.17 8.30
N ARG A 81 -23.81 25.94 9.23
CA ARG A 81 -22.42 25.78 9.64
C ARG A 81 -22.30 24.48 10.43
N LEU A 82 -22.04 23.39 9.72
CA LEU A 82 -21.48 22.20 10.35
C LEU A 82 -20.04 22.53 10.73
N LYS A 83 -19.83 22.82 12.02
CA LYS A 83 -18.48 22.77 12.59
C LYS A 83 -18.05 21.30 12.57
N LEU A 84 -17.29 20.87 11.56
CA LEU A 84 -16.49 19.68 11.73
C LEU A 84 -15.44 19.98 12.79
N GLY A 85 -15.53 19.23 13.89
CA GLY A 85 -14.58 19.24 14.98
C GLY A 85 -13.17 19.08 14.44
N THR A 86 -12.41 20.15 14.59
CA THR A 86 -10.98 20.18 14.40
C THR A 86 -10.38 19.09 15.28
N LYS A 87 -9.70 18.13 14.62
CA LYS A 87 -8.40 17.58 15.04
C LYS A 87 -8.05 17.91 16.49
N CYS A 88 -8.18 16.94 17.39
CA CYS A 88 -7.42 16.96 18.63
C CYS A 88 -6.50 15.74 18.60
N LEU A 89 -5.21 16.06 18.43
CA LEU A 89 -4.00 15.44 19.00
C LEU A 89 -3.99 13.92 19.23
#